data_AF-A0A2T3N1G3-F1
#
_entry.id   AF-A0A2T3N1G3-F1
#
_cell.length_a   1.000
_cell.length_b   1.000
_cell.length_c   1.000
_cell.angle_alpha   90.00
_cell.angle_beta   90.00
_cell.angle_gamma   90.00
#
_symmetry.space_group_name_H-M   'P 1'
#
loop_
_entity.id
_entity.type
_entity.pdbx_description
1 polymer ?
#
loop_
_entity_poly.entity_id
_entity_poly.type
_entity_poly.pdbx_seq_one_letter_code
_entity_poly.pdbx_strand_id
1 'polypeptide(L)'
;MANRRSDQEWMAIFQQYESSSLTQREFCRQNNLSPSTFFAKRRSLQLSNESHQSAFVRAEVVEQTTHYQFTKLALANMTLSINEIELSIPQGTPVGYLAELIGALQS
;
A
#
# COMPACT_ATOMS: atom_id res chain seq x y z
N MET A 1 23.46 -20.34 -36.47
CA MET A 1 24.46 -19.51 -35.79
C MET A 1 23.72 -18.46 -34.99
N ALA A 2 23.64 -18.60 -33.67
CA ALA A 2 22.91 -17.63 -32.85
C ALA A 2 23.71 -16.33 -32.83
N ASN A 3 23.22 -15.30 -33.53
CA ASN A 3 23.84 -13.99 -33.54
C ASN A 3 23.82 -13.46 -32.10
N ARG A 4 24.97 -13.53 -31.42
CA ARG A 4 25.08 -13.19 -30.00
C ARG A 4 25.10 -11.68 -29.90
N ARG A 5 23.91 -11.09 -29.77
CA ARG A 5 23.75 -9.66 -29.48
C ARG A 5 24.52 -9.32 -28.19
N SER A 6 25.32 -8.26 -28.28
CA SER A 6 26.02 -7.63 -27.16
C SER A 6 25.04 -7.03 -26.16
N ASP A 7 25.50 -6.78 -24.94
CA ASP A 7 24.64 -6.20 -23.90
C ASP A 7 24.23 -4.75 -24.23
N GLN A 8 25.04 -4.00 -25.00
CA GLN A 8 24.68 -2.68 -25.51
C GLN A 8 23.52 -2.74 -26.52
N GLU A 9 23.53 -3.71 -27.43
CA GLU A 9 22.42 -3.93 -28.36
C GLU A 9 21.13 -4.30 -27.63
N TRP A 10 21.21 -5.10 -26.57
CA TRP A 10 20.06 -5.39 -25.71
C TRP A 10 19.50 -4.15 -25.00
N MET A 11 20.37 -3.24 -24.56
CA MET A 11 19.96 -1.98 -23.95
C MET A 11 19.14 -1.13 -24.92
N ALA A 12 19.62 -0.98 -26.15
CA ALA A 12 18.91 -0.24 -27.20
C ALA A 12 17.55 -0.86 -27.52
N ILE A 13 17.46 -2.20 -27.56
CA ILE A 13 16.20 -2.92 -27.74
C ILE A 13 15.20 -2.62 -26.61
N PHE A 14 15.65 -2.53 -25.35
CA PHE A 14 14.77 -2.20 -24.23
C PHE A 14 14.29 -0.74 -24.28
N GLN A 15 15.15 0.21 -24.63
CA GLN A 15 14.75 1.61 -24.82
C GLN A 15 13.75 1.77 -25.98
N GLN A 16 13.94 1.03 -27.06
CA GLN A 16 13.00 0.99 -28.17
C GLN A 16 11.67 0.37 -27.77
N TYR A 17 11.69 -0.68 -26.93
CA TYR A 17 10.47 -1.26 -26.38
C TYR A 17 9.69 -0.24 -25.52
N GLU A 18 10.36 0.45 -24.60
CA GLU A 18 9.76 1.46 -23.71
C GLU A 18 9.14 2.62 -24.50
N SER A 19 9.77 3.05 -25.59
CA SER A 19 9.22 4.09 -26.47
C SER A 19 8.12 3.60 -27.41
N SER A 20 8.08 2.31 -27.74
CA SER A 20 7.12 1.77 -28.73
C SER A 20 5.67 1.71 -28.25
N SER A 21 5.41 1.78 -26.94
CA SER A 21 4.08 1.58 -26.34
C SER A 21 3.39 0.26 -26.76
N LEU A 22 4.14 -0.67 -27.35
CA LEU A 22 3.65 -1.97 -27.80
C LEU A 22 3.64 -2.94 -26.64
N THR A 23 2.77 -3.95 -26.72
CA THR A 23 2.85 -5.08 -25.79
C THR A 23 4.13 -5.86 -26.07
N GLN A 24 4.78 -6.37 -25.01
CA GLN A 24 6.05 -7.11 -25.10
C GLN A 24 6.03 -8.23 -26.15
N ARG A 25 4.92 -8.97 -26.22
CA ARG A 25 4.74 -10.07 -27.18
C ARG A 25 4.74 -9.57 -28.61
N GLU A 26 4.09 -8.44 -28.87
CA GLU A 26 4.02 -7.84 -30.20
C GLU A 26 5.37 -7.24 -30.61
N PHE A 27 6.06 -6.57 -29.68
CA PHE A 27 7.42 -6.08 -29.90
C PHE A 27 8.41 -7.21 -30.19
N CYS A 28 8.35 -8.31 -29.43
CA CYS A 28 9.19 -9.49 -29.66
C CYS A 28 8.92 -10.12 -31.03
N ARG A 29 7.65 -10.19 -31.45
CA ARG A 29 7.25 -10.69 -32.77
C ARG A 29 7.84 -9.84 -33.89
N GLN A 30 7.77 -8.52 -33.78
CA GLN A 30 8.27 -7.59 -34.80
C GLN A 30 9.80 -7.57 -34.89
N ASN A 31 10.50 -7.71 -33.76
CA ASN A 31 11.96 -7.70 -33.71
C ASN A 31 12.60 -9.10 -33.84
N ASN A 32 11.79 -10.11 -34.16
CA ASN A 32 12.22 -11.50 -34.30
C ASN A 32 12.97 -12.02 -33.06
N LEU A 33 12.50 -11.61 -31.88
CA LEU A 33 13.03 -11.97 -30.56
C LEU A 33 12.17 -13.04 -29.92
N SER A 34 12.82 -13.99 -29.24
CA SER A 34 12.12 -14.91 -28.34
C SER A 34 11.73 -14.17 -27.05
N PRO A 35 10.46 -14.23 -26.60
CA PRO A 35 10.02 -13.64 -25.34
C PRO A 35 10.82 -14.15 -24.14
N SER A 36 11.20 -15.43 -24.15
CA SER A 36 12.01 -16.05 -23.09
C SER A 36 13.42 -15.45 -23.04
N THR A 37 14.04 -15.21 -24.19
CA THR A 37 15.36 -14.58 -24.27
C THR A 37 15.29 -13.11 -23.84
N PHE A 38 14.25 -12.40 -24.27
CA PHE A 38 14.01 -11.01 -23.86
C PHE A 38 13.88 -10.89 -22.34
N PHE A 39 13.08 -11.76 -21.71
CA PHE A 39 12.92 -11.78 -20.25
C PHE A 39 14.22 -12.14 -19.53
N ALA A 40 14.91 -13.19 -19.96
CA ALA A 40 16.16 -13.62 -19.36
C ALA A 40 17.23 -12.51 -19.42
N LYS A 41 17.37 -11.83 -20.56
CA LYS A 41 18.33 -10.73 -20.72
C LYS A 41 17.94 -9.48 -19.96
N ARG A 42 16.65 -9.12 -19.93
CA ARG A 42 16.15 -7.99 -19.13
C ARG A 42 16.46 -8.19 -17.65
N ARG A 43 16.16 -9.38 -17.12
CA ARG A 43 16.45 -9.74 -15.73
C ARG A 43 17.95 -9.74 -15.44
N SER A 44 18.76 -10.31 -16.33
CA SER A 44 20.22 -10.34 -16.15
C SER A 44 20.84 -8.94 -16.11
N LEU A 45 20.37 -8.02 -16.96
CA LEU A 45 20.89 -6.65 -17.02
C LEU A 45 20.34 -5.77 -15.90
N GLN A 46 19.09 -5.98 -15.47
CA GLN A 46 18.53 -5.34 -14.27
C GLN A 46 19.32 -5.75 -13.02
N LEU A 47 19.60 -7.04 -12.83
CA LEU A 47 20.42 -7.52 -11.71
C LEU A 47 21.87 -7.00 -11.75
N SER A 48 22.37 -6.66 -12.95
CA SER A 48 23.72 -6.06 -13.09
C SER A 48 23.71 -4.59 -12.67
N ASN A 49 22.68 -3.83 -13.05
CA ASN A 49 22.51 -2.43 -12.62
C ASN A 49 22.08 -2.32 -11.15
N GLU A 50 21.34 -3.29 -10.64
CA GLU A 50 20.91 -3.42 -9.24
C GLU A 50 21.90 -4.22 -8.40
N SER A 51 23.12 -4.47 -8.86
CA SER A 51 24.18 -5.07 -8.03
C SER A 51 24.57 -4.21 -6.81
N HIS A 52 23.96 -3.03 -6.67
CA HIS A 52 23.98 -2.18 -5.47
C HIS A 52 22.66 -2.14 -4.68
N GLN A 53 21.64 -2.91 -5.07
CA GLN A 53 20.37 -3.00 -4.35
C GLN A 53 19.98 -4.48 -4.22
N SER A 54 20.20 -5.00 -3.02
CA SER A 54 19.83 -6.35 -2.62
C SER A 54 18.43 -6.71 -3.13
N ALA A 55 18.27 -7.95 -3.61
CA ALA A 55 16.97 -8.56 -3.96
C ALA A 55 15.95 -8.55 -2.79
N PHE A 56 16.39 -8.14 -1.62
CA PHE A 56 15.59 -7.71 -0.50
C PHE A 56 15.65 -6.18 -0.42
N VAL A 57 14.58 -5.51 -0.82
CA VAL A 57 14.33 -4.15 -0.37
C VAL A 57 14.03 -4.23 1.13
N ARG A 58 14.79 -3.50 1.96
CA ARG A 58 14.37 -3.22 3.32
C ARG A 58 13.07 -2.43 3.17
N ALA A 59 11.93 -3.06 3.44
CA ALA A 59 10.70 -2.33 3.67
C ALA A 59 10.96 -1.49 4.92
N GLU A 60 11.36 -0.24 4.73
CA GLU A 60 11.11 0.76 5.73
C GLU A 60 9.60 0.77 5.85
N VAL A 61 9.09 0.29 6.99
CA VAL A 61 7.72 0.55 7.37
C VAL A 61 7.66 2.05 7.53
N VAL A 62 7.46 2.76 6.42
CA VAL A 62 6.76 4.01 6.45
C VAL A 62 5.44 3.55 7.03
N GLU A 63 5.25 3.80 8.32
CA GLU A 63 3.93 3.97 8.88
C GLU A 63 3.28 5.08 8.05
N GLN A 64 2.85 4.73 6.84
CA GLN A 64 1.59 5.15 6.32
C GLN A 64 0.59 4.47 7.25
N THR A 65 0.57 4.94 8.51
CA THR A 65 -0.68 5.16 9.18
C THR A 65 -1.47 5.90 8.12
N THR A 66 -2.29 5.12 7.43
CA THR A 66 -3.52 5.66 6.89
C THR A 66 -4.06 6.33 8.13
N HIS A 67 -3.87 7.65 8.22
CA HIS A 67 -4.61 8.48 9.12
C HIS A 67 -6.00 8.32 8.56
N TYR A 68 -6.64 7.20 8.91
CA TYR A 68 -8.05 7.14 9.15
C TYR A 68 -8.22 8.34 10.05
N GLN A 69 -8.62 9.44 9.43
CA GLN A 69 -9.49 10.36 10.09
C GLN A 69 -10.72 9.52 10.33
N PHE A 70 -10.65 8.68 11.37
CA PHE A 70 -11.76 8.51 12.25
C PHE A 70 -12.08 9.95 12.57
N THR A 71 -13.05 10.51 11.84
CA THR A 71 -13.80 11.64 12.34
C THR A 71 -14.06 11.24 13.77
N LYS A 72 -13.33 11.85 14.71
CA LYS A 72 -13.61 11.73 16.12
C LYS A 72 -15.03 12.22 16.15
N LEU A 73 -15.99 11.29 16.07
CA LEU A 73 -17.41 11.60 16.20
C LEU A 73 -17.40 12.42 17.47
N ALA A 74 -17.79 13.68 17.36
CA ALA A 74 -17.96 14.50 18.53
C ALA A 74 -18.85 13.65 19.43
N LEU A 75 -18.27 13.07 20.49
CA LEU A 75 -19.00 12.16 21.37
C LEU A 75 -20.01 13.08 22.01
N ALA A 76 -21.22 13.09 21.46
CA ALA A 76 -22.27 13.97 21.93
C ALA A 76 -22.64 13.47 23.32
N ASN A 77 -22.16 14.16 24.35
CA ASN A 77 -22.45 13.75 25.71
C ASN A 77 -23.97 13.73 25.92
N MET A 78 -24.46 12.68 26.55
CA MET A 78 -25.83 12.62 27.05
C MET A 78 -25.86 13.26 28.43
N THR A 79 -26.89 14.05 28.71
CA THR A 79 -27.08 14.64 30.03
C THR A 79 -28.06 13.78 30.83
N LEU A 80 -27.68 13.46 32.06
CA LEU A 80 -28.57 12.90 33.08
C LEU A 80 -28.81 13.97 34.16
N SER A 81 -30.07 14.34 34.35
CA SER A 81 -30.48 15.31 35.38
C SER A 81 -31.22 14.60 36.49
N ILE A 82 -30.74 14.73 37.73
CA ILE A 82 -31.36 14.19 38.95
C ILE A 82 -31.45 15.31 39.97
N ASN A 83 -32.66 15.73 40.31
CA ASN A 83 -32.94 16.90 41.14
C ASN A 83 -32.21 18.14 40.58
N GLU A 84 -31.32 18.75 41.38
CA GLU A 84 -30.52 19.92 41.02
C GLU A 84 -29.14 19.55 40.43
N ILE A 85 -28.88 18.26 40.19
CA ILE A 85 -27.58 17.77 39.71
C ILE A 85 -27.69 17.40 38.23
N GLU A 86 -26.78 17.94 37.43
CA GLU A 86 -26.62 17.62 36.02
C GLU A 86 -25.30 16.87 35.80
N LEU A 87 -25.38 15.68 35.20
CA LEU A 87 -24.24 14.84 34.87
C LEU A 87 -24.10 14.73 33.35
N SER A 88 -22.91 15.06 32.83
CA SER A 88 -22.57 14.89 31.42
C SER A 88 -21.87 13.55 31.20
N ILE A 89 -22.48 12.69 30.38
CA ILE A 89 -22.08 11.29 30.17
C ILE A 89 -21.59 11.11 28.72
N PRO A 90 -20.33 10.70 28.50
CA PRO A 90 -19.81 10.45 27.15
C PRO A 90 -20.54 9.31 26.43
N GLN A 91 -20.69 9.43 25.11
CA GLN A 91 -21.13 8.28 24.31
C GLN A 91 -20.12 7.15 24.38
N GLY A 92 -20.59 5.91 24.44
CA GLY A 92 -19.75 4.73 24.63
C GLY A 92 -19.61 4.29 26.09
N THR A 93 -20.23 5.01 27.04
CA THR A 93 -20.35 4.52 28.43
C THR A 93 -21.15 3.20 28.44
N PRO A 94 -20.59 2.10 29.01
CA PRO A 94 -21.28 0.81 29.05
C PRO A 94 -22.62 0.89 29.77
N VAL A 95 -23.65 0.26 29.19
CA VAL A 95 -25.03 0.30 29.71
C VAL A 95 -25.13 -0.28 31.12
N GLY A 96 -24.34 -1.30 31.46
CA GLY A 96 -24.32 -1.88 32.81
C GLY A 96 -23.89 -0.88 33.88
N TYR A 97 -22.83 -0.11 33.60
CA TYR A 97 -22.35 0.94 34.51
C TYR A 97 -23.40 2.05 34.70
N LEU A 98 -24.11 2.43 33.64
CA LEU A 98 -25.18 3.41 33.72
C LEU A 98 -26.33 2.93 34.61
N ALA A 99 -26.73 1.66 34.50
CA ALA A 99 -27.79 1.09 35.33
C ALA A 99 -27.41 1.09 36.81
N GLU A 100 -26.17 0.71 37.14
CA GLU A 100 -25.65 0.76 38.51
C GLU A 100 -25.59 2.19 39.04
N LEU A 101 -25.08 3.14 38.24
CA LEU A 101 -25.00 4.55 38.61
C LEU A 101 -26.39 5.15 38.88
N ILE A 102 -27.36 4.91 38.00
CA ILE A 102 -28.73 5.39 38.17
C ILE A 102 -29.36 4.78 39.43
N GLY A 103 -29.16 3.49 39.68
CA GLY A 103 -29.64 2.83 40.88
C GLY A 103 -29.05 3.43 42.16
N ALA A 104 -27.75 3.72 42.17
CA ALA A 104 -27.06 4.33 43.31
C ALA A 104 -27.46 5.80 43.55
N LEU A 105 -27.88 6.52 42.51
CA LEU A 105 -28.35 7.90 42.64
C LEU A 105 -29.82 8.00 43.06
N GLN A 106 -30.58 6.91 42.96
CA GLN A 106 -31.97 6.79 43.37
C GLN A 106 -32.15 6.19 44.78
N SER A 107 -31.08 5.66 45.38
CA SER A 107 -31.06 5.11 46.74
C SER A 107 -30.76 6.17 47.79
#